data_AF-A0A257W2I1-F1
#
_entry.id   AF-A0A257W2I1-F1
#
_cell.length_a   1.000
_cell.length_b   1.000
_cell.length_c   1.000
_cell.angle_alpha   90.00
_cell.angle_beta   90.00
_cell.angle_gamma   90.00
#
_symmetry.space_group_name_H-M   'P 1'
#
loop_
_entity.id
_entity.type
_entity.pdbx_description
1 polymer ?
#
loop_
_entity_poly.entity_id
_entity_poly.type
_entity_poly.pdbx_seq_one_letter_code
_entity_poly.pdbx_strand_id
1 'polypeptide(L)'
;MLKTRVIAGLTFAVAALVVTVPGEASSRHHHGRKHHAHKAVSQPAVTLSAAEARGLAFAKQRCSACHAVGVNGTSPNPESPPFQDIANRPGVTTASLRQFLSDSHNYPDAMNFRVEDSDIMDLAEYILTMKQAGYRPQI
;
A
#
# COMPACT_ATOMS: atom_id res chain seq x y z
N MET A 1 9.12 54.28 -15.49
CA MET A 1 9.06 53.20 -16.49
C MET A 1 9.57 51.92 -15.85
N LEU A 2 8.69 51.00 -15.41
CA LEU A 2 9.09 49.68 -14.91
C LEU A 2 8.11 48.65 -15.47
N LYS A 3 8.62 47.79 -16.36
CA LYS A 3 7.85 46.83 -17.16
C LYS A 3 7.36 45.67 -16.30
N THR A 4 6.04 45.50 -16.23
CA THR A 4 5.35 44.30 -15.75
C THR A 4 5.78 43.09 -16.58
N ARG A 5 6.37 42.08 -15.95
CA ARG A 5 6.63 40.78 -16.58
C ARG A 5 5.49 39.83 -16.25
N VAL A 6 4.69 39.53 -17.26
CA VAL A 6 3.68 38.47 -17.28
C VAL A 6 4.42 37.13 -17.25
N ILE A 7 4.16 36.29 -16.25
CA ILE A 7 4.65 34.92 -16.19
C ILE A 7 3.57 34.04 -16.82
N ALA A 8 3.85 33.56 -18.03
CA ALA A 8 3.01 32.61 -18.74
C ALA A 8 2.98 31.27 -17.99
N GLY A 9 1.78 30.75 -17.75
CA GLY A 9 1.53 29.49 -17.06
C GLY A 9 2.11 28.30 -17.82
N LEU A 10 2.92 27.52 -17.13
CA LEU A 10 3.40 26.23 -17.59
C LEU A 10 2.44 25.15 -17.09
N THR A 11 1.52 24.71 -17.95
CA THR A 11 0.67 23.56 -17.68
C THR A 11 1.52 22.29 -17.73
N PHE A 12 1.76 21.67 -16.58
CA PHE A 12 2.37 20.34 -16.50
C PHE A 12 1.34 19.28 -16.89
N ALA A 13 1.52 18.67 -18.07
CA ALA A 13 0.79 17.47 -18.44
C ALA A 13 1.36 16.27 -17.67
N VAL A 14 0.56 15.67 -16.78
CA VAL A 14 0.92 14.43 -16.09
C VAL A 14 0.60 13.27 -17.03
N ALA A 15 1.63 12.66 -17.62
CA ALA A 15 1.48 11.43 -18.40
C ALA A 15 1.37 10.23 -17.44
N ALA A 16 0.19 9.59 -17.41
CA ALA A 16 -0.01 8.34 -16.71
C ALA A 16 0.66 7.20 -17.50
N LEU A 17 1.74 6.64 -16.97
CA LEU A 17 2.40 5.47 -17.54
C LEU A 17 1.61 4.22 -17.13
N VAL A 18 0.82 3.67 -18.05
CA VAL A 18 0.19 2.36 -17.90
C VAL A 18 1.28 1.31 -18.17
N VAL A 19 1.76 0.65 -17.11
CA VAL A 19 2.68 -0.48 -17.23
C VAL A 19 1.85 -1.75 -17.39
N THR A 20 1.79 -2.28 -18.61
CA THR A 20 1.18 -3.57 -18.91
C THR A 20 2.19 -4.68 -18.63
N VAL A 21 1.94 -5.54 -17.64
CA VAL A 21 2.78 -6.72 -17.37
C VAL A 21 2.31 -7.87 -18.27
N PRO A 22 3.17 -8.47 -19.10
CA PRO A 22 2.78 -9.65 -19.88
C PRO A 22 2.65 -10.86 -18.96
N GLY A 23 1.50 -11.53 -19.00
CA GLY A 23 1.26 -12.78 -18.28
C GLY A 23 1.99 -13.94 -18.94
N GLU A 24 2.87 -14.61 -18.19
CA GLU A 24 3.55 -15.82 -18.61
C GLU A 24 2.59 -17.02 -18.65
N ALA A 25 2.37 -17.57 -19.84
CA ALA A 25 1.61 -18.79 -20.04
C ALA A 25 2.48 -20.02 -19.71
N SER A 26 2.25 -20.64 -18.56
CA SER A 26 2.89 -21.90 -18.19
C SER A 26 2.01 -23.08 -18.62
N SER A 27 2.46 -23.80 -19.65
CA SER A 27 1.79 -24.98 -20.20
C SER A 27 2.34 -26.26 -19.56
N ARG A 28 1.54 -26.92 -18.70
CA ARG A 28 1.64 -28.37 -18.41
C ARG A 28 0.27 -29.00 -18.16
N HIS A 29 -0.12 -29.84 -19.11
CA HIS A 29 -0.80 -31.14 -19.01
C HIS A 29 -1.99 -31.30 -18.03
N HIS A 30 -3.16 -31.47 -18.65
CA HIS A 30 -4.44 -31.84 -18.07
C HIS A 30 -4.43 -33.20 -17.35
N HIS A 31 -4.87 -33.20 -16.08
CA HIS A 31 -5.66 -34.28 -15.48
C HIS A 31 -6.89 -33.64 -14.83
N GLY A 32 -8.06 -34.20 -15.11
CA GLY A 32 -9.37 -33.58 -14.94
C GLY A 32 -9.68 -33.11 -13.52
N ARG A 33 -9.68 -31.79 -13.32
CA ARG A 33 -10.35 -31.12 -12.22
C ARG A 33 -11.41 -30.22 -12.84
N LYS A 34 -12.68 -30.40 -12.45
CA LYS A 34 -13.77 -29.50 -12.83
C LYS A 34 -13.46 -28.15 -12.19
N HIS A 35 -12.76 -27.27 -12.89
CA HIS A 35 -12.54 -25.91 -12.43
C HIS A 35 -13.87 -25.17 -12.55
N HIS A 36 -14.53 -24.95 -11.41
CA HIS A 36 -15.58 -23.95 -11.34
C HIS A 36 -14.95 -22.62 -11.75
N ALA A 37 -15.39 -22.07 -12.88
CA ALA A 37 -14.90 -20.81 -13.39
C ALA A 37 -15.27 -19.71 -12.39
N HIS A 38 -14.31 -19.31 -11.55
CA HIS A 38 -14.42 -18.10 -10.78
C HIS A 38 -14.42 -16.94 -11.79
N LYS A 39 -15.58 -16.30 -11.96
CA LYS A 39 -15.70 -15.04 -12.70
C LYS A 39 -14.69 -14.08 -12.08
N ALA A 40 -13.63 -13.73 -12.82
CA ALA A 40 -12.69 -12.72 -12.40
C ALA A 40 -13.47 -11.42 -12.21
N VAL A 41 -13.79 -11.09 -10.96
CA VAL A 41 -14.31 -9.78 -10.61
C VAL A 41 -13.10 -8.87 -10.68
N SER A 42 -12.95 -8.14 -11.79
CA SER A 42 -12.03 -7.02 -11.88
C SER A 42 -12.43 -6.03 -10.79
N GLN A 43 -11.69 -6.02 -9.69
CA GLN A 43 -11.85 -5.00 -8.66
C GLN A 43 -11.45 -3.66 -9.29
N PRO A 44 -12.19 -2.57 -9.02
CA PRO A 44 -11.79 -1.26 -9.48
C PRO A 44 -10.35 -0.98 -9.00
N ALA A 45 -9.49 -0.54 -9.92
CA ALA A 45 -8.15 -0.11 -9.56
C ALA A 45 -8.27 1.09 -8.61
N VAL A 46 -7.87 0.92 -7.36
CA VAL A 46 -7.80 2.03 -6.39
C VAL A 46 -6.73 2.99 -6.89
N THR A 47 -7.14 4.20 -7.25
CA THR A 47 -6.20 5.27 -7.59
C THR A 47 -5.73 5.91 -6.30
N LEU A 48 -4.42 5.83 -6.04
CA LEU A 48 -3.84 6.42 -4.84
C LEU A 48 -3.77 7.95 -4.98
N SER A 49 -4.07 8.66 -3.89
CA SER A 49 -3.73 10.05 -3.71
C SER A 49 -2.20 10.24 -3.64
N ALA A 50 -1.73 11.48 -3.74
CA ALA A 50 -0.31 11.78 -3.62
C ALA A 50 0.28 11.37 -2.26
N ALA A 51 -0.50 11.49 -1.18
CA ALA A 51 -0.09 11.08 0.16
C ALA A 51 0.03 9.55 0.27
N GLU A 52 -1.00 8.83 -0.17
CA GLU A 52 -0.99 7.37 -0.18
C GLU A 52 0.14 6.80 -1.07
N ALA A 53 0.44 7.46 -2.19
CA ALA A 53 1.55 7.07 -3.06
C ALA A 53 2.92 7.25 -2.37
N ARG A 54 3.12 8.34 -1.61
CA ARG A 54 4.32 8.52 -0.79
C ARG A 54 4.39 7.49 0.33
N GLY A 55 3.27 7.21 1.01
CA GLY A 55 3.16 6.17 2.03
C GLY A 55 3.53 4.78 1.50
N LEU A 56 3.07 4.43 0.29
CA LEU A 56 3.45 3.19 -0.40
C LEU A 56 4.94 3.15 -0.71
N ALA A 57 5.51 4.24 -1.23
CA ALA A 57 6.93 4.31 -1.53
C ALA A 57 7.78 4.12 -0.25
N PHE A 58 7.40 4.80 0.83
CA PHE A 58 8.04 4.64 2.14
C PHE A 58 7.90 3.20 2.66
N ALA A 59 6.70 2.63 2.64
CA ALA A 59 6.44 1.26 3.08
C ALA A 59 7.30 0.23 2.34
N LYS A 60 7.41 0.36 1.01
CA LYS A 60 8.27 -0.49 0.19
C LYS A 60 9.74 -0.40 0.59
N GLN A 61 10.22 0.80 0.90
CA GLN A 61 11.63 1.01 1.25
C GLN A 61 11.97 0.59 2.68
N ARG A 62 11.03 0.76 3.62
CA ARG A 62 11.34 0.71 5.06
C ARG A 62 10.63 -0.41 5.81
N CYS A 63 9.46 -0.84 5.35
CA CYS A 63 8.61 -1.79 6.07
C CYS A 63 8.61 -3.19 5.42
N SER A 64 8.91 -3.27 4.12
CA SER A 64 8.79 -4.50 3.32
C SER A 64 9.76 -5.63 3.71
N ALA A 65 10.83 -5.32 4.44
CA ALA A 65 11.75 -6.32 4.97
C ALA A 65 11.09 -7.24 6.01
N CYS A 66 10.03 -6.75 6.67
CA CYS A 66 9.32 -7.49 7.72
C CYS A 66 7.85 -7.72 7.38
N HIS A 67 7.17 -6.72 6.80
CA HIS A 67 5.74 -6.76 6.52
C HIS A 67 5.43 -7.01 5.05
N ALA A 68 4.34 -7.73 4.77
CA ALA A 68 3.65 -7.63 3.50
C ALA A 68 2.95 -6.26 3.41
N VAL A 69 3.46 -5.39 2.54
CA VAL A 69 2.96 -4.01 2.39
C VAL A 69 1.87 -3.84 1.34
N GLY A 70 1.44 -4.92 0.67
CA GLY A 70 0.36 -4.91 -0.33
C GLY A 70 -0.80 -5.82 0.06
N VAL A 71 -1.87 -5.75 -0.73
CA VAL A 71 -3.03 -6.67 -0.55
C VAL A 71 -2.65 -8.10 -0.90
N ASN A 72 -3.21 -9.06 -0.17
CA ASN A 72 -3.01 -10.51 -0.31
C ASN A 72 -1.53 -10.94 -0.24
N GLY A 73 -0.68 -10.15 0.43
CA GLY A 73 0.72 -10.49 0.64
C GLY A 73 0.94 -11.29 1.93
N THR A 74 1.98 -12.11 1.93
CA THR A 74 2.49 -12.79 3.13
C THR A 74 3.75 -12.09 3.62
N SER A 75 3.80 -11.78 4.91
CA SER A 75 4.93 -11.08 5.50
C SER A 75 6.19 -11.94 5.54
N PRO A 76 7.37 -11.37 5.21
CA PRO A 76 8.64 -12.07 5.39
C PRO A 76 8.94 -12.46 6.84
N ASN A 77 8.56 -11.62 7.80
CA ASN A 77 8.63 -11.94 9.22
C ASN A 77 7.24 -12.44 9.70
N PRO A 78 7.10 -13.68 10.20
CA PRO A 78 5.82 -14.21 10.67
C PRO A 78 5.19 -13.41 11.81
N GLU A 79 6.00 -12.76 12.65
CA GLU A 79 5.53 -11.91 13.76
C GLU A 79 5.08 -10.51 13.29
N SER A 80 5.30 -10.17 12.02
CA SER A 80 4.93 -8.89 11.42
C SER A 80 3.67 -9.06 10.58
N PRO A 81 2.48 -8.65 11.04
CA PRO A 81 1.24 -8.85 10.31
C PRO A 81 1.24 -8.12 8.95
N PRO A 82 0.61 -8.66 7.89
CA PRO A 82 0.40 -7.93 6.65
C PRO A 82 -0.31 -6.59 6.90
N PHE A 83 -0.01 -5.58 6.08
CA PHE A 83 -0.68 -4.28 6.18
C PHE A 83 -2.19 -4.38 5.99
N GLN A 84 -2.64 -5.29 5.12
CA GLN A 84 -4.06 -5.56 4.95
C GLN A 84 -4.71 -6.07 6.24
N ASP A 85 -4.05 -6.97 6.97
CA ASP A 85 -4.54 -7.45 8.26
C ASP A 85 -4.63 -6.28 9.26
N ILE A 86 -3.59 -5.45 9.31
CA ILE A 86 -3.54 -4.26 10.18
C ILE A 86 -4.70 -3.30 9.86
N ALA A 87 -4.89 -2.94 8.60
CA ALA A 87 -5.93 -2.01 8.15
C ALA A 87 -7.35 -2.46 8.53
N ASN A 88 -7.55 -3.78 8.66
CA ASN A 88 -8.84 -4.40 8.93
C ASN A 88 -9.03 -4.79 10.41
N ARG A 89 -8.09 -4.46 11.30
CA ARG A 89 -8.30 -4.64 12.75
C ARG A 89 -9.39 -3.68 13.27
N PRO A 90 -10.21 -4.11 14.25
CA PRO A 90 -11.17 -3.23 14.92
C PRO A 90 -10.47 -1.99 15.50
N GLY A 91 -11.06 -0.82 15.31
CA GLY A 91 -10.56 0.44 15.87
C GLY A 91 -9.39 1.07 15.12
N VAL A 92 -8.87 0.45 14.05
CA VAL A 92 -7.79 1.05 13.26
C VAL A 92 -8.30 2.24 12.43
N THR A 93 -7.65 3.38 12.66
CA THR A 93 -7.87 4.71 12.10
C THR A 93 -6.54 5.39 11.84
N THR A 94 -6.52 6.53 11.13
CA THR A 94 -5.30 7.33 10.95
C THR A 94 -4.71 7.69 12.31
N ALA A 95 -5.53 8.15 13.27
CA ALA A 95 -5.08 8.54 14.60
C ALA A 95 -4.46 7.39 15.40
N SER A 96 -5.03 6.18 15.33
CA SER A 96 -4.46 5.03 16.04
C SER A 96 -3.14 4.58 15.44
N LEU A 97 -3.00 4.59 14.11
CA LEU A 97 -1.75 4.25 13.43
C LEU A 97 -0.66 5.28 13.74
N ARG A 98 -1.02 6.56 13.80
CA ARG A 98 -0.14 7.64 14.22
C ARG A 98 0.45 7.42 15.60
N GLN A 99 -0.43 7.17 16.57
CA GLN A 99 -0.03 6.94 17.94
C GLN A 99 0.91 5.74 18.03
N PHE A 100 0.55 4.64 17.38
CA PHE A 100 1.32 3.39 17.39
C PHE A 100 2.72 3.54 16.75
N LEU A 101 2.85 4.34 15.70
CA LEU A 101 4.12 4.52 15.00
C LEU A 101 5.01 5.61 15.60
N SER A 102 4.48 6.45 16.49
CA SER A 102 5.22 7.60 17.08
C SER A 102 6.44 7.19 17.91
N ASP A 103 6.41 6.00 18.52
CA ASP A 103 7.53 5.37 19.22
C ASP A 103 8.13 4.19 18.45
N SER A 104 7.82 4.10 17.14
CA SER A 104 8.24 3.02 16.26
C SER A 104 7.77 1.64 16.73
N HIS A 105 6.54 1.59 17.23
CA HIS A 105 5.85 0.40 17.71
C HIS A 105 6.69 -0.44 18.70
N ASN A 106 7.18 0.22 19.74
CA ASN A 106 8.09 -0.33 20.76
C ASN A 106 9.57 -0.41 20.32
N TYR A 107 10.17 0.74 20.00
CA TYR A 107 11.61 0.86 19.82
C TYR A 107 12.38 0.51 21.11
N PRO A 108 13.48 -0.25 21.05
CA PRO A 108 14.07 -0.86 19.85
C PRO A 108 13.63 -2.32 19.58
N ASP A 109 12.77 -2.90 20.42
CA ASP A 109 12.47 -4.34 20.41
C ASP A 109 11.83 -4.82 19.09
N ALA A 110 10.93 -4.03 18.51
CA ALA A 110 10.19 -4.42 17.31
C ALA A 110 10.66 -3.69 16.04
N MET A 111 11.17 -2.47 16.16
CA MET A 111 11.73 -1.69 15.05
C MET A 111 12.90 -0.85 15.54
N ASN A 112 14.00 -0.87 14.80
CA ASN A 112 15.23 -0.17 15.18
C ASN A 112 15.48 1.11 14.36
N PHE A 113 14.41 1.79 13.95
CA PHE A 113 14.50 3.11 13.31
C PHE A 113 13.27 3.95 13.62
N ARG A 114 13.45 5.28 13.66
CA ARG A 114 12.37 6.25 13.81
C ARG A 114 11.70 6.53 12.47
N VAL A 115 10.37 6.68 12.49
CA VAL A 115 9.58 7.22 11.38
C VAL A 115 9.27 8.69 11.68
N GLU A 116 9.52 9.57 10.73
CA GLU A 116 9.19 10.99 10.87
C GLU A 116 7.68 11.22 10.81
N ASP A 117 7.17 12.23 11.51
CA ASP A 117 5.73 12.49 11.61
C ASP A 117 5.03 12.61 10.25
N SER A 118 5.67 13.23 9.26
CA SER A 118 5.12 13.32 7.91
C SER A 118 4.99 11.95 7.23
N ASP A 119 5.98 11.08 7.40
CA ASP A 119 5.96 9.73 6.83
C ASP A 119 4.94 8.86 7.56
N ILE A 120 4.74 9.05 8.87
CA ILE A 120 3.66 8.40 9.62
C ILE A 120 2.29 8.78 9.04
N MET A 121 2.08 10.04 8.63
CA MET A 121 0.80 10.48 8.05
C MET A 121 0.55 9.74 6.74
N ASP A 122 1.50 9.86 5.82
CA ASP A 122 1.38 9.27 4.48
C ASP A 122 1.24 7.75 4.56
N LEU A 123 1.97 7.10 5.47
CA LEU A 123 1.90 5.66 5.72
C LEU A 123 0.54 5.24 6.28
N ALA A 124 0.00 5.98 7.25
CA ALA A 124 -1.30 5.68 7.84
C ALA A 124 -2.43 5.76 6.79
N GLU A 125 -2.43 6.80 5.96
CA GLU A 125 -3.38 6.94 4.85
C GLU A 125 -3.22 5.78 3.86
N TYR A 126 -1.99 5.41 3.50
CA TYR A 126 -1.75 4.27 2.61
C TYR A 126 -2.28 2.95 3.17
N ILE A 127 -2.00 2.63 4.44
CA ILE A 127 -2.47 1.38 5.08
C ILE A 127 -4.01 1.30 5.01
N LEU A 128 -4.70 2.41 5.25
CA LEU A 128 -6.16 2.44 5.28
C LEU A 128 -6.81 2.22 3.90
N THR A 129 -6.07 2.37 2.80
CA THR A 129 -6.56 2.02 1.46
C THR A 129 -6.90 0.53 1.31
N MET A 130 -6.38 -0.32 2.22
CA MET A 130 -6.59 -1.77 2.22
C MET A 130 -7.78 -2.22 3.08
N LYS A 131 -8.50 -1.28 3.69
CA LYS A 131 -9.65 -1.59 4.53
C LYS A 131 -10.81 -2.10 3.68
N GLN A 132 -11.39 -3.23 4.08
CA GLN A 132 -12.42 -3.94 3.34
C GLN A 132 -13.51 -4.47 4.28
N ALA A 133 -14.77 -4.21 3.95
CA ALA A 133 -15.89 -4.77 4.69
C ALA A 133 -15.92 -6.30 4.60
N GLY A 134 -16.09 -6.98 5.73
CA GLY A 134 -16.14 -8.45 5.79
C GLY A 134 -14.78 -9.12 5.55
N TYR A 135 -13.66 -8.39 5.72
CA TYR A 135 -12.33 -8.95 5.59
C TYR A 135 -12.12 -10.16 6.51
N ARG A 136 -11.52 -11.22 5.98
CA ARG A 136 -11.10 -12.41 6.72
C ARG A 136 -9.60 -12.62 6.47
N PRO A 137 -8.76 -12.60 7.52
CA PRO A 137 -7.33 -12.87 7.38
C PRO A 137 -7.10 -14.22 6.72
N GLN A 138 -6.06 -14.29 5.89
CA GLN A 138 -5.60 -15.55 5.32
C GLN A 138 -4.74 -16.23 6.41
N ILE A 139 -5.29 -17.28 7.01
CA ILE A 139 -4.64 -18.11 8.04
C ILE A 139 -3.80 -19.23 7.42
#